data_AF-A0ABD5AKJ6-F1
#
_entry.id   AF-A0ABD5AKJ6-F1
#
_cell.length_a   1.000
_cell.length_b   1.000
_cell.length_c   1.000
_cell.angle_alpha   90.00
_cell.angle_beta   90.00
_cell.angle_gamma   90.00
#
_symmetry.space_group_name_H-M   'P 1'
#
loop_
_entity.id
_entity.type
_entity.pdbx_description
1 polymer ?
#
loop_
_entity_poly.entity_id
_entity_poly.type
_entity_poly.pdbx_seq_one_letter_code
_entity_poly.pdbx_strand_id
1 'polypeptide(L)'
;MNEIKKSISLWHLDDNYLSFLGKFRELEITPDIIIFGYETALKENQYLHENYPEISEKVWIIGRTGQGDEWFVNKTKNNILFYDHNQGEYLNINQFLDMKINF
;
A
#
# COMPACT_ATOMS: atom_id res chain seq x y z
N MET A 1 4.79 -19.77 -23.19
CA MET A 1 5.21 -18.40 -23.54
C MET A 1 4.85 -18.17 -25.00
N ASN A 2 3.91 -17.27 -25.30
CA ASN A 2 3.56 -16.94 -26.68
C ASN A 2 4.40 -15.73 -27.11
N GLU A 3 5.29 -15.94 -28.09
CA GLU A 3 6.12 -14.88 -28.66
C GLU A 3 5.27 -13.85 -29.41
N ILE A 4 5.54 -12.57 -29.15
CA ILE A 4 4.93 -11.46 -29.88
C ILE A 4 5.50 -11.46 -31.30
N LYS A 5 4.66 -11.69 -32.31
CA LYS A 5 5.06 -11.56 -33.73
C LYS A 5 5.35 -10.09 -34.05
N LYS A 6 6.64 -9.76 -34.23
CA LYS A 6 7.12 -8.46 -34.72
C LYS A 6 6.50 -8.14 -36.07
N SER A 7 5.51 -7.27 -36.08
CA SER A 7 4.91 -6.71 -37.29
C SER A 7 5.05 -5.19 -37.24
N ILE A 8 5.95 -4.69 -38.09
CA ILE A 8 6.02 -3.32 -38.63
C ILE A 8 6.55 -2.24 -37.67
N SER A 9 7.85 -1.95 -37.83
CA SER A 9 8.58 -0.70 -37.55
C SER A 9 8.06 0.26 -36.46
N LEU A 10 7.83 -0.22 -35.25
CA LEU A 10 7.62 0.64 -34.07
C LEU A 10 8.86 0.61 -33.19
N TRP A 11 9.88 1.37 -33.60
CA TRP A 11 11.11 1.69 -32.86
C TRP A 11 11.92 0.45 -32.40
N HIS A 12 13.26 0.56 -32.26
CA HIS A 12 14.02 -0.48 -31.57
C HIS A 12 13.67 -0.39 -30.07
N LEU A 13 12.53 -0.94 -29.68
CA LEU A 13 12.12 -1.03 -28.29
C LEU A 13 13.04 -2.01 -27.56
N ASP A 14 13.48 -1.62 -26.37
CA ASP A 14 14.40 -2.39 -25.53
C ASP A 14 13.82 -3.78 -25.19
N ASP A 15 14.68 -4.80 -25.18
CA ASP A 15 14.26 -6.19 -24.94
C ASP A 15 13.68 -6.38 -23.52
N ASN A 16 14.13 -5.61 -22.52
CA ASN A 16 13.53 -5.65 -21.18
C ASN A 16 12.11 -5.06 -21.19
N TYR A 17 11.87 -4.02 -22.00
CA TYR A 17 10.54 -3.46 -22.15
C TYR A 17 9.58 -4.43 -22.87
N LEU A 18 10.04 -5.10 -23.92
CA LEU A 18 9.24 -6.15 -24.58
C LEU A 18 8.94 -7.32 -23.65
N SER A 19 9.92 -7.71 -22.83
CA SER A 19 9.73 -8.73 -21.78
C SER A 19 8.72 -8.29 -20.73
N PHE A 20 8.80 -7.03 -20.28
CA PHE A 20 7.84 -6.42 -19.37
C PHE A 20 6.43 -6.44 -19.96
N LEU A 21 6.24 -5.96 -21.20
CA LEU A 21 4.94 -5.99 -21.87
C LEU A 21 4.37 -7.41 -22.02
N GLY A 22 5.21 -8.40 -22.32
CA GLY A 22 4.80 -9.80 -22.40
C GLY A 22 4.39 -10.37 -21.04
N LYS A 23 5.11 -10.00 -19.98
CA LYS A 23 4.88 -10.48 -18.61
C LYS A 23 3.64 -9.86 -17.96
N PHE A 24 3.38 -8.58 -18.23
CA PHE A 24 2.31 -7.81 -17.59
C PHE A 24 1.18 -7.41 -18.55
N ARG A 25 1.04 -8.12 -19.68
CA ARG A 25 0.02 -7.83 -20.68
C ARG A 25 -1.37 -7.83 -20.05
N GLU A 26 -2.12 -6.75 -20.27
CA GLU A 26 -3.52 -6.58 -19.84
C GLU A 26 -3.72 -6.65 -18.31
N LEU A 27 -2.64 -6.48 -17.52
CA LEU A 27 -2.74 -6.22 -16.09
C LEU A 27 -2.93 -4.74 -15.82
N GLU A 28 -3.92 -4.42 -14.97
CA GLU A 28 -4.12 -3.09 -14.43
C GLU A 28 -3.21 -2.88 -13.22
N ILE A 29 -2.47 -1.77 -13.20
CA ILE A 29 -1.69 -1.33 -12.03
C ILE A 29 -2.35 -0.05 -11.52
N THR A 30 -3.08 -0.17 -10.41
CA THR A 30 -3.79 0.98 -9.80
C THR A 30 -3.14 1.30 -8.45
N PRO A 31 -2.28 2.32 -8.37
CA PRO A 31 -1.79 2.82 -7.10
C PRO A 31 -2.88 3.71 -6.49
N ASP A 32 -3.67 3.16 -5.57
CA ASP A 32 -4.69 3.90 -4.84
C ASP A 32 -4.21 4.09 -3.40
N ILE A 33 -3.47 5.17 -3.15
CA ILE A 33 -3.04 5.55 -1.81
C ILE A 33 -3.52 6.98 -1.57
N ILE A 34 -4.38 7.11 -0.57
CA ILE A 34 -4.95 8.38 -0.10
C ILE A 34 -4.28 8.71 1.23
N ILE A 35 -3.37 9.69 1.20
CA ILE A 35 -2.78 10.23 2.43
C ILE A 35 -3.80 11.17 3.08
N PHE A 36 -3.98 11.02 4.39
CA PHE A 36 -4.92 11.84 5.14
C PHE A 36 -4.42 13.27 5.29
N GLY A 37 -5.33 14.22 5.08
CA GLY A 37 -5.16 15.59 5.56
C GLY A 37 -5.19 15.63 7.09
N TYR A 38 -4.75 16.75 7.65
CA TYR A 38 -4.59 16.93 9.11
C TYR A 38 -5.84 16.56 9.92
N GLU A 39 -7.00 17.14 9.60
CA GLU A 39 -8.26 16.89 10.33
C GLU A 39 -8.73 15.43 10.21
N THR A 40 -8.58 14.83 9.04
CA THR A 40 -8.90 13.42 8.83
C THR A 40 -7.98 12.55 9.68
N ALA A 41 -6.67 12.81 9.67
CA ALA A 41 -5.72 12.06 10.47
C ALA A 41 -6.06 12.14 11.96
N LEU A 42 -6.42 13.32 12.49
CA LEU A 42 -6.84 13.46 13.89
C LEU A 42 -8.09 12.64 14.20
N LYS A 43 -9.12 12.74 13.36
CA LYS A 43 -10.38 12.02 13.57
C LYS A 43 -10.18 10.50 13.54
N GLU A 44 -9.45 9.98 12.55
CA GLU A 44 -9.23 8.54 12.41
C GLU A 44 -8.34 8.00 13.55
N ASN A 45 -7.33 8.76 14.00
CA ASN A 45 -6.52 8.35 15.15
C ASN A 45 -7.26 8.48 16.49
N GLN A 46 -8.21 9.42 16.61
CA GLN A 46 -9.10 9.46 17.77
C GLN A 46 -10.01 8.21 17.79
N TYR A 47 -10.59 7.84 16.66
CA TYR A 47 -11.37 6.60 16.54
C TYR A 47 -10.52 5.37 16.91
N LEU A 48 -9.30 5.29 16.39
CA LEU A 48 -8.36 4.21 16.71
C LEU A 48 -8.06 4.15 18.22
N HIS A 49 -7.90 5.31 18.86
CA HIS A 49 -7.65 5.39 20.31
C HIS A 49 -8.85 4.94 21.15
N GLU A 50 -10.06 5.34 20.76
CA GLU A 50 -11.28 5.00 21.49
C GLU A 50 -11.65 3.51 21.37
N ASN A 51 -11.37 2.89 20.21
CA ASN A 51 -11.82 1.52 19.92
C ASN A 51 -10.71 0.47 20.05
N TYR A 52 -9.45 0.86 19.85
CA TYR A 52 -8.28 -0.03 19.87
C TYR A 52 -7.11 0.59 20.63
N PRO A 53 -7.27 0.88 21.94
CA PRO A 53 -6.30 1.66 22.72
C PRO A 53 -4.88 1.07 22.66
N GLU A 54 -4.73 -0.26 22.78
CA GLU A 54 -3.42 -0.93 22.72
C GLU A 54 -2.72 -0.83 21.36
N ILE A 55 -3.48 -0.72 20.27
CA ILE A 55 -2.95 -0.51 18.92
C ILE A 55 -2.61 0.95 18.74
N SER A 56 -3.49 1.85 19.19
CA SER A 56 -3.30 3.30 19.11
C SER A 56 -2.03 3.78 19.82
N GLU A 57 -1.57 3.10 20.86
CA GLU A 57 -0.29 3.40 21.52
C GLU A 57 0.93 3.14 20.64
N LYS A 58 0.82 2.20 19.70
CA LYS A 58 1.93 1.68 18.88
C LYS A 58 1.98 2.32 17.50
N VAL A 59 0.83 2.72 16.96
CA VAL A 59 0.73 3.20 15.58
C VAL A 59 -0.04 4.50 15.47
N TRP A 60 0.14 5.16 14.33
CA TRP A 60 -0.62 6.33 13.92
C TRP A 60 -1.11 6.14 12.49
N ILE A 61 -2.41 6.16 12.22
CA ILE A 61 -2.94 6.02 10.86
C ILE A 61 -2.67 7.29 10.05
N ILE A 62 -2.16 7.13 8.83
CA ILE A 62 -1.74 8.23 7.94
C ILE A 62 -2.42 8.21 6.58
N GLY A 63 -3.08 7.11 6.23
CA GLY A 63 -3.73 6.99 4.95
C GLY A 63 -4.37 5.64 4.76
N ARG A 64 -5.02 5.49 3.61
CA ARG A 64 -5.67 4.25 3.20
C ARG A 64 -5.70 4.11 1.68
N THR A 65 -6.07 2.94 1.21
CA THR A 65 -6.45 2.69 -0.17
C THR A 65 -7.97 2.83 -0.30
N GLY A 66 -8.49 3.09 -1.51
CA GLY A 66 -9.93 3.12 -1.75
C GLY A 66 -10.62 1.77 -1.59
N GLN A 67 -9.84 0.69 -1.44
CA GLN A 67 -10.34 -0.65 -1.11
C GLN A 67 -10.36 -0.93 0.40
N GLY A 68 -9.87 -0.01 1.24
CA GLY A 68 -9.96 -0.11 2.69
C GLY A 68 -8.68 -0.55 3.40
N ASP A 69 -7.61 -0.89 2.68
CA ASP A 69 -6.31 -1.16 3.30
C ASP A 69 -5.72 0.12 3.87
N GLU A 70 -4.97 0.01 4.97
CA GLU A 70 -4.59 1.18 5.75
C GLU A 70 -3.09 1.27 5.97
N TRP A 71 -2.62 2.50 6.08
CA TRP A 71 -1.21 2.84 6.21
C TRP A 71 -0.98 3.56 7.51
N PHE A 72 0.08 3.16 8.22
CA PHE A 72 0.38 3.66 9.55
C PHE A 72 1.86 4.03 9.67
N VAL A 73 2.15 4.92 10.62
CA VAL A 73 3.50 5.11 11.15
C VAL A 73 3.61 4.33 12.44
N ASN A 74 4.65 3.51 12.58
CA ASN A 74 5.04 2.93 13.84
C ASN A 74 5.65 4.01 14.74
N LYS A 75 5.04 4.28 15.90
CA LYS A 75 5.48 5.35 16.81
C LYS A 75 6.86 5.09 17.46
N THR A 76 7.28 3.83 17.57
CA THR A 76 8.57 3.47 18.18
C THR A 76 9.69 3.38 17.16
N LYS A 77 9.42 2.79 15.99
CA LYS A 77 10.43 2.48 14.96
C LYS A 77 10.49 3.53 13.84
N ASN A 78 9.52 4.45 13.79
CA ASN A 78 9.39 5.49 12.77
C ASN A 78 9.38 4.96 11.32
N ASN A 79 8.83 3.77 11.12
CA ASN A 79 8.67 3.13 9.82
C ASN A 79 7.19 3.05 9.43
N ILE A 80 6.95 2.95 8.13
CA ILE A 80 5.63 2.75 7.56
C ILE A 80 5.20 1.29 7.73
N LEU A 81 3.97 1.12 8.20
CA LEU A 81 3.28 -0.15 8.27
C LEU A 81 2.07 -0.16 7.34
N PHE A 82 1.76 -1.33 6.81
CA PHE A 82 0.58 -1.61 6.01
C PHE A 82 -0.33 -2.62 6.73
N TYR A 83 -1.64 -2.40 6.65
CA TYR A 83 -2.64 -3.30 7.17
C TYR A 83 -3.62 -3.70 6.06
N ASP A 84 -3.77 -5.01 5.87
CA ASP A 84 -4.75 -5.59 4.94
C ASP A 84 -6.10 -5.71 5.66
N HIS A 85 -7.09 -4.97 5.18
CA HIS A 85 -8.41 -4.92 5.83
C HIS A 85 -9.13 -6.26 5.79
N ASN A 86 -8.76 -7.17 4.87
CA ASN A 86 -9.33 -8.52 4.82
C ASN A 86 -8.94 -9.38 6.03
N GLN A 87 -7.95 -8.95 6.84
CA GLN A 87 -7.59 -9.61 8.09
C GLN A 87 -8.58 -9.33 9.24
N GLY A 88 -9.53 -8.40 9.05
CA GLY A 88 -10.55 -8.05 10.04
C GLY A 88 -10.09 -6.96 11.01
N GLU A 89 -10.54 -7.03 12.26
CA GLU A 89 -10.22 -6.04 13.30
C GLU A 89 -8.75 -6.07 13.74
N TYR A 90 -8.27 -4.96 14.31
CA TYR A 90 -6.91 -4.87 14.85
C TYR A 90 -6.82 -5.61 16.19
N LEU A 91 -6.29 -6.82 16.16
CA LEU A 91 -6.10 -7.66 17.35
C LEU A 91 -4.69 -7.51 17.93
N ASN A 92 -3.67 -7.36 17.08
CA ASN A 92 -2.29 -7.23 17.52
C ASN A 92 -1.38 -6.60 16.46
N ILE A 93 -0.26 -6.03 16.91
CA ILE A 93 0.71 -5.34 16.04
C ILE A 93 1.39 -6.24 15.01
N ASN A 94 1.39 -7.56 15.18
CA ASN A 94 2.03 -8.48 14.23
C ASN A 94 1.21 -8.68 12.95
N GLN A 95 -0.05 -8.23 12.91
CA GLN A 95 -0.86 -8.18 11.69
C GLN A 95 -0.36 -7.11 10.70
N PHE A 96 0.43 -6.15 11.18
CA PHE A 96 0.91 -5.01 10.40
C PHE A 96 2.20 -5.35 9.68
N LEU A 97 2.20 -5.22 8.36
CA LEU A 97 3.36 -5.48 7.52
C LEU A 97 4.30 -4.26 7.51
N ASP A 98 5.57 -4.48 7.87
CA ASP A 98 6.61 -3.47 7.77
C ASP A 98 7.01 -3.25 6.30
N MET A 99 6.72 -2.06 5.79
CA MET A 99 6.97 -1.70 4.39
C MET A 99 8.44 -1.33 4.11
N LYS A 100 9.30 -1.29 5.14
CA LYS A 100 10.72 -0.89 5.05
C LYS A 100 10.93 0.52 4.50
N ILE A 101 9.95 1.40 4.73
CA ILE A 101 10.02 2.83 4.42
C ILE A 101 10.14 3.58 5.75
N ASN A 102 11.17 4.42 5.89
CA ASN A 102 11.49 5.11 7.13
C ASN A 102 11.57 6.63 6.88
N PHE A 103 11.38 7.42 7.94
CA PHE A 103 11.63 8.86 7.97
C PHE A 103 12.85 9.21 8.84
#